data_AF-A0A377PHE2-F1
#
_entry.id   AF-A0A377PHE2-F1
#
_cell.length_a   1.000
_cell.length_b   1.000
_cell.length_c   1.000
_cell.angle_alpha   90.00
_cell.angle_beta   90.00
_cell.angle_gamma   90.00
#
_symmetry.space_group_name_H-M   'P 1'
#
loop_
_entity.id
_entity.type
_entity.pdbx_description
1 polymer ?
#
loop_
_entity_poly.entity_id
_entity_poly.type
_entity_poly.pdbx_seq_one_letter_code
_entity_poly.pdbx_strand_id
1 'polypeptide(L)'
;MVIFIDPPTFSNSKRMEATFDVQRDHIDIMRNLKRMLRRRGTIMFSNNKRGFKMDLEALGALGLEAKEITAQTLSQDFARNRQIHNCWLIRHAGEEK
;
A
#
# COMPACT_ATOMS: atom_id res chain seq x y z
N MET A 1 -15.00 3.39 -6.75
CA MET A 1 -14.85 3.12 -5.30
C MET A 1 -13.38 3.32 -4.97
N VAL A 2 -13.08 3.97 -3.86
CA VAL A 2 -11.70 4.17 -3.41
C VAL A 2 -11.56 3.58 -2.02
N ILE A 3 -10.49 2.81 -1.80
CA ILE A 3 -10.09 2.32 -0.48
C ILE A 3 -8.80 3.04 -0.09
N PHE A 4 -8.78 3.61 1.11
CA PHE A 4 -7.59 4.23 1.68
C PHE A 4 -7.04 3.35 2.80
N ILE A 5 -5.73 3.09 2.79
CA ILE A 5 -5.08 2.32 3.85
C ILE A 5 -3.66 2.85 4.12
N ASP A 6 -3.39 3.14 5.38
CA ASP A 6 -2.11 3.63 5.88
C ASP A 6 -1.73 2.85 7.16
N PRO A 7 -1.24 1.60 7.03
CA PRO A 7 -0.93 0.80 8.19
C PRO A 7 0.34 1.31 8.89
N PRO A 8 0.47 1.11 10.22
CA PRO A 8 1.70 1.42 10.92
C PRO A 8 2.85 0.55 10.37
N THR A 9 4.10 1.02 10.43
CA THR A 9 5.24 0.19 9.99
C THR A 9 5.30 -1.15 10.73
N PHE A 10 5.01 -1.15 12.03
CA PHE A 10 4.99 -2.32 12.88
C PHE A 10 3.89 -2.17 13.95
N SER A 11 3.24 -3.26 14.36
CA SER A 11 2.24 -3.24 15.44
C SER A 11 2.31 -4.49 16.31
N ASN A 12 2.33 -4.26 17.62
CA ASN A 12 2.23 -5.26 18.68
C ASN A 12 0.95 -5.02 19.49
N SER A 13 -0.21 -5.08 18.84
CA SER A 13 -1.45 -4.87 19.57
C SER A 13 -1.74 -6.08 20.47
N LYS A 14 -2.04 -5.86 21.76
CA LYS A 14 -2.47 -6.90 22.71
C LYS A 14 -3.71 -7.67 22.26
N ARG A 15 -4.42 -7.18 21.24
CA ARG A 15 -5.64 -7.74 20.66
C ARG A 15 -5.38 -8.60 19.42
N MET A 16 -4.13 -8.65 18.92
CA MET A 16 -3.72 -9.54 17.84
C MET A 16 -2.83 -10.65 18.41
N GLU A 17 -3.10 -11.89 18.02
CA GLU A 17 -2.27 -13.05 18.37
C GLU A 17 -0.89 -13.00 17.71
N ALA A 18 -0.74 -12.22 16.63
CA ALA A 18 0.50 -12.08 15.86
C ALA A 18 0.94 -10.62 15.70
N THR A 19 2.26 -10.42 15.58
CA THR A 19 2.86 -9.12 15.25
C THR A 19 2.66 -8.79 13.77
N PHE A 20 2.53 -7.51 13.46
CA PHE A 20 2.39 -7.01 12.09
C PHE A 20 3.66 -6.25 11.67
N ASP A 21 4.19 -6.51 10.48
CA ASP A 21 5.22 -5.71 9.80
C ASP A 21 4.76 -5.40 8.37
N VAL A 22 4.65 -4.11 8.04
CA VAL A 22 4.13 -3.67 6.74
C VAL A 22 4.93 -4.21 5.54
N GLN A 23 6.23 -4.47 5.66
CA GLN A 23 7.06 -5.00 4.57
C GLN A 23 6.89 -6.50 4.37
N ARG A 24 6.55 -7.23 5.43
CA ARG A 24 6.30 -8.68 5.37
C ARG A 24 4.86 -8.95 4.94
N ASP A 25 3.92 -8.16 5.47
CA ASP A 25 2.50 -8.50 5.47
C ASP A 25 1.69 -7.70 4.43
N HIS A 26 2.31 -6.77 3.67
CA HIS A 26 1.57 -5.96 2.68
C HIS A 26 0.86 -6.81 1.63
N ILE A 27 1.41 -7.95 1.22
CA ILE A 27 0.76 -8.82 0.23
C ILE A 27 -0.53 -9.45 0.77
N ASP A 28 -0.56 -9.84 2.05
CA ASP A 28 -1.78 -10.36 2.68
C ASP A 28 -2.84 -9.27 2.82
N ILE A 29 -2.43 -8.04 3.13
CA ILE A 29 -3.32 -6.87 3.05
C ILE A 29 -3.91 -6.74 1.65
N MET A 30 -3.09 -6.74 0.60
CA MET A 30 -3.55 -6.58 -0.79
C MET A 30 -4.50 -7.69 -1.22
N ARG A 31 -4.22 -8.95 -0.83
CA ARG A 31 -5.10 -10.09 -1.08
C ARG A 31 -6.48 -9.87 -0.46
N ASN A 32 -6.53 -9.37 0.78
CA ASN A 32 -7.78 -9.08 1.46
C ASN A 32 -8.54 -7.93 0.80
N LEU A 33 -7.85 -6.83 0.49
CA LEU A 33 -8.43 -5.66 -0.16
C LEU A 33 -8.95 -5.96 -1.57
N LYS A 34 -8.24 -6.80 -2.35
CA LYS A 34 -8.68 -7.22 -3.69
C LYS A 34 -10.08 -7.82 -3.68
N ARG A 35 -10.43 -8.61 -2.66
CA ARG A 35 -11.76 -9.23 -2.53
C ARG A 35 -12.88 -8.20 -2.34
N MET A 36 -12.53 -7.04 -1.80
CA MET A 36 -13.45 -5.92 -1.57
C MET A 36 -13.43 -4.92 -2.74
N LEU A 37 -12.37 -4.93 -3.55
CA LEU A 37 -12.17 -4.00 -4.66
C LEU A 37 -13.20 -4.27 -5.77
N ARG A 38 -14.03 -3.27 -6.06
CA ARG A 38 -14.90 -3.29 -7.25
C ARG A 38 -14.01 -3.18 -8.50
N ARG A 39 -14.44 -3.78 -9.62
CA ARG A 39 -13.80 -3.73 -10.96
C ARG A 39 -12.97 -2.46 -11.21
N ARG A 40 -13.61 -1.30 -11.35
CA ARG A 40 -12.95 0.00 -11.57
C ARG A 40 -12.56 0.74 -10.28
N GLY A 41 -12.19 0.01 -9.25
CA GLY A 41 -11.82 0.52 -7.95
C GLY A 41 -10.33 0.80 -7.85
N THR A 42 -9.95 1.68 -6.93
CA THR A 42 -8.55 2.00 -6.65
C THR A 42 -8.29 1.86 -5.15
N ILE A 43 -7.15 1.27 -4.81
CA ILE A 43 -6.60 1.27 -3.46
C ILE A 43 -5.50 2.33 -3.42
N MET A 44 -5.61 3.29 -2.51
CA MET A 44 -4.50 4.17 -2.16
C MET A 44 -3.84 3.60 -0.91
N PHE A 45 -2.66 3.00 -1.11
CA PHE A 45 -1.85 2.41 -0.06
C PHE A 45 -0.67 3.31 0.23
N SER A 46 -0.50 3.68 1.50
CA SER A 46 0.65 4.44 1.94
C SER A 46 1.25 3.86 3.22
N ASN A 47 2.51 4.16 3.49
CA ASN A 47 3.12 3.91 4.80
C ASN A 47 4.38 4.78 4.96
N ASN A 48 4.93 4.82 6.17
CA ASN A 48 6.14 5.58 6.49
C ASN A 48 7.39 4.70 6.73
N LYS A 49 7.37 3.42 6.34
CA LYS A 49 8.53 2.55 6.53
C LYS A 49 9.66 3.01 5.61
N ARG A 50 10.77 3.43 6.21
CA ARG A 50 11.98 3.80 5.47
C ARG A 50 12.50 2.60 4.69
N GLY A 51 12.69 2.77 3.38
CA GLY A 51 13.18 1.71 2.51
C GLY A 51 12.14 0.63 2.20
N PHE A 52 10.85 0.91 2.39
CA PHE A 52 9.78 0.04 1.94
C PHE A 52 9.95 -0.30 0.45
N LYS A 53 9.80 -1.58 0.13
CA LYS A 53 9.78 -2.08 -1.24
C LYS A 53 8.45 -2.76 -1.50
N MET A 54 7.72 -2.24 -2.47
CA MET A 54 6.53 -2.92 -2.97
C MET A 54 6.96 -4.21 -3.66
N ASP A 55 6.33 -5.33 -3.30
CA ASP A 55 6.52 -6.61 -3.99
C ASP A 55 5.61 -6.65 -5.23
N LEU A 56 6.15 -6.13 -6.34
CA LEU A 56 5.43 -6.01 -7.61
C LEU A 56 5.14 -7.36 -8.24
N GLU A 57 6.00 -8.36 -8.02
CA GLU A 57 5.83 -9.72 -8.55
C GLU A 57 4.66 -10.41 -7.86
N ALA A 58 4.62 -10.39 -6.52
CA ALA A 58 3.51 -10.97 -5.77
C ALA A 58 2.19 -10.22 -6.02
N LEU A 59 2.22 -8.89 -6.20
CA LEU A 59 1.05 -8.12 -6.65
C LEU A 59 0.55 -8.56 -8.02
N GLY A 60 1.47 -8.76 -8.97
CA GLY A 60 1.15 -9.26 -10.31
C GLY A 60 0.52 -10.66 -10.25
N ALA A 61 1.03 -11.55 -9.40
CA ALA A 61 0.42 -12.86 -9.15
C ALA A 61 -0.99 -12.76 -8.54
N LEU A 62 -1.26 -11.70 -7.78
CA LEU A 62 -2.62 -11.35 -7.34
C LEU A 62 -3.44 -10.64 -8.42
N GLY A 63 -2.98 -10.49 -9.67
CA GLY A 63 -3.70 -9.76 -10.72
C GLY A 63 -3.96 -8.30 -10.36
N LEU A 64 -3.02 -7.69 -9.64
CA LEU A 64 -3.00 -6.27 -9.29
C LEU A 64 -1.78 -5.61 -9.91
N GLU A 65 -1.89 -4.33 -10.19
CA GLU A 65 -0.78 -3.47 -10.57
C GLU A 65 -0.68 -2.27 -9.63
N ALA A 66 0.54 -1.81 -9.40
CA ALA A 66 0.81 -0.69 -8.52
C ALA A 66 1.57 0.41 -9.25
N LYS A 67 1.14 1.66 -9.04
CA LYS A 67 1.81 2.86 -9.50
C LYS A 67 2.26 3.68 -8.31
N GLU A 68 3.54 3.97 -8.22
CA GLU A 68 4.06 4.86 -7.19
C GLU A 68 3.64 6.31 -7.48
N ILE A 69 3.12 6.99 -6.45
CA ILE A 69 2.75 8.41 -6.45
C ILE A 69 3.40 9.20 -5.32
N THR A 70 4.37 8.62 -4.61
CA THR A 70 5.13 9.24 -3.51
C THR A 70 5.54 10.69 -3.78
N ALA A 71 6.09 10.97 -4.97
CA ALA A 71 6.54 12.31 -5.34
C ALA A 71 5.39 13.34 -5.48
N GLN A 72 4.17 12.89 -5.79
CA GLN A 72 2.99 13.73 -5.94
C GLN A 72 2.31 14.01 -4.59
N THR A 73 2.56 13.18 -3.58
CA THR A 73 1.96 13.29 -2.25
C THR A 73 2.87 13.97 -1.23
N LEU A 74 4.12 14.25 -1.58
CA LEU A 74 5.03 15.04 -0.74
C LEU A 74 4.64 16.52 -0.80
N SER A 75 4.06 17.03 0.29
CA SER A 75 3.89 18.48 0.45
C SER A 75 5.25 19.18 0.58
N GLN A 76 5.32 20.40 0.03
CA GLN A 76 6.51 21.26 0.06
C GLN A 76 7.03 21.52 1.48
N ASP A 77 6.13 21.49 2.47
CA ASP A 77 6.46 21.66 3.90
C ASP A 77 7.24 20.46 4.48
N PHE A 78 7.07 19.27 3.90
CA PHE A 78 7.74 18.04 4.34
C PHE A 78 8.96 17.69 3.49
N ALA A 79 9.32 18.52 2.50
CA ALA A 79 10.53 18.32 1.68
C ALA A 79 11.82 18.28 2.52
N ARG A 80 11.83 18.89 3.71
CA ARG A 80 12.96 18.88 4.66
C ARG A 80 12.93 17.71 5.64
N ASN A 81 11.80 17.03 5.81
CA ASN A 81 11.63 15.96 6.80
C ASN A 81 11.66 14.59 6.10
N ARG A 82 12.80 13.87 6.21
CA ARG A 82 13.08 12.61 5.48
C ARG A 82 12.27 11.39 5.96
N GLN A 83 11.17 11.55 6.70
CA GLN A 83 10.21 10.47 6.87
C GLN A 83 9.41 10.34 5.57
N ILE A 84 9.99 9.61 4.62
CA ILE A 84 9.40 9.39 3.31
C ILE A 84 8.11 8.58 3.49
N HIS A 85 6.99 9.26 3.34
CA HIS A 85 5.68 8.64 3.23
C HIS A 85 5.54 8.12 1.80
N ASN A 86 5.78 6.82 1.60
CA ASN A 86 5.65 6.21 0.29
C ASN A 86 4.16 5.95 0.02
N CYS A 87 3.72 6.24 -1.20
CA CYS A 87 2.32 6.18 -1.57
C CYS A 87 2.13 5.54 -2.95
N TRP A 88 1.16 4.64 -3.05
CA TRP A 88 0.90 3.79 -4.20
C TRP A 88 -0.58 3.79 -4.55
N LEU A 89 -0.88 3.87 -5.85
CA LEU A 89 -2.19 3.57 -6.39
C LEU A 89 -2.19 2.15 -6.93
N ILE A 90 -3.10 1.32 -6.43
CA ILE A 90 -3.19 -0.10 -6.78
C ILE A 90 -4.58 -0.37 -7.39
N ARG A 91 -4.60 -1.08 -8.51
CA ARG A 91 -5.82 -1.44 -9.25
C ARG A 91 -5.72 -2.86 -9.82
N HIS A 92 -6.82 -3.38 -10.36
CA HIS A 92 -6.81 -4.63 -11.11
C HIS A 92 -5.87 -4.52 -12.32
N ALA A 93 -5.00 -5.52 -12.49
CA ALA A 93 -4.12 -5.61 -13.66
C ALA A 93 -4.96 -5.91 -14.92
N GLY A 94 -4.57 -5.30 -16.05
CA GLY A 94 -5.25 -5.49 -17.33
C GLY A 94 -6.60 -4.77 -17.46
N GLU A 95 -7.04 -4.03 -16.44
CA GLU A 95 -8.11 -3.05 -16.61
C GLU A 95 -7.53 -1.75 -17.16
N GLU A 96 -7.30 -1.72 -18.48
CA GLU A 96 -7.20 -0.45 -19.20
C GLU A 96 -8.54 0.29 -19.15
N LYS A 97 -8.47 1.61 -19.26
CA LYS A 97 -9.64 2.51 -19.21
C LYS A 97 -10.69 2.15 -20.25
#